data_AF-A0A953Y1L9-F1
#
_entry.id   AF-A0A953Y1L9-F1
#
_cell.length_a   1.000
_cell.length_b   1.000
_cell.length_c   1.000
_cell.angle_alpha   90.00
_cell.angle_beta   90.00
_cell.angle_gamma   90.00
#
_symmetry.space_group_name_H-M   'P 1'
#
loop_
_entity.id
_entity.type
_entity.pdbx_description
1 polymer ?
#
loop_
_entity_poly.entity_id
_entity_poly.type
_entity_poly.pdbx_seq_one_letter_code
_entity_poly.pdbx_strand_id
1 'polypeptide(L)'
;MKTLLRSALVAVTFTGLFAGCGLLDPKPEGGEGGGGGGSDMSETMLNSAKDQPTMYFVALPPNPKVGMWWEHTASGTKMKYAITAAKDDKLVVEQEQDYGGTMLVNAWLVDPSVDMMAEVKEGEKVNHNVSMAWVGIKGKEAHERKVMDVPVYKKAETTGEQVDYTEGDESVKLAGKTWDAHWTESGESKTWMVKGTMFLLKSMYQGKVSMELTGVGGDAKSGLKWDGGGEEKKEEK
;
A
#
# COMPACT_ATOMS: atom_id res chain seq x y z
N MET A 1 -23.37 8.11 25.93
CA MET A 1 -22.41 6.99 25.72
C MET A 1 -22.75 6.35 24.38
N LYS A 2 -21.89 6.52 23.37
CA LYS A 2 -22.06 5.89 22.06
C LYS A 2 -21.28 4.58 22.09
N THR A 3 -21.98 3.48 21.87
CA THR A 3 -21.43 2.13 21.90
C THR A 3 -20.51 1.93 20.68
N LEU A 4 -19.27 1.57 20.97
CA LEU A 4 -18.13 1.44 20.05
C LEU A 4 -18.27 0.19 19.17
N LEU A 5 -18.87 0.33 17.99
CA LEU A 5 -18.82 -0.71 16.94
C LEU A 5 -17.93 -0.31 15.74
N ARG A 6 -17.55 0.96 15.60
CA ARG A 6 -16.93 1.46 14.36
C ARG A 6 -15.41 1.43 14.30
N SER A 7 -14.72 1.30 15.44
CA SER A 7 -13.30 1.69 15.48
C SER A 7 -12.33 0.63 15.98
N ALA A 8 -12.84 -0.55 16.37
CA ALA A 8 -11.97 -1.69 16.71
C ALA A 8 -11.19 -2.21 15.49
N LEU A 9 -11.60 -1.88 14.26
CA LEU A 9 -10.86 -2.22 13.05
C LEU A 9 -9.68 -1.28 12.76
N VAL A 10 -9.72 -0.03 13.26
CA VAL A 10 -8.69 0.99 13.02
C VAL A 10 -7.49 0.80 13.95
N ALA A 11 -7.71 0.30 15.18
CA ALA A 11 -6.65 0.12 16.16
C ALA A 11 -5.75 -1.12 15.94
N VAL A 12 -6.14 -2.07 15.07
CA VAL A 12 -5.44 -3.36 14.91
C VAL A 12 -4.72 -3.53 13.56
N THR A 13 -4.78 -2.54 12.64
CA THR A 13 -4.23 -2.69 11.28
C THR A 13 -3.00 -1.84 10.94
N PHE A 14 -2.37 -1.17 11.92
CA PHE A 14 -1.13 -0.41 11.66
C PHE A 14 0.18 -1.08 12.09
N THR A 15 0.14 -2.12 12.92
CA THR A 15 1.32 -2.98 13.16
C THR A 15 1.60 -3.91 11.98
N GLY A 16 0.61 -4.18 11.12
CA GLY A 16 0.75 -5.06 9.94
C GLY A 16 1.09 -4.37 8.62
N LEU A 17 0.93 -3.05 8.51
CA LEU A 17 1.28 -2.30 7.29
C LEU A 17 2.81 -2.11 7.10
N PHE A 18 3.61 -2.59 8.05
CA PHE A 18 5.06 -2.72 7.94
C PHE A 18 5.52 -4.18 7.86
N ALA A 19 4.64 -5.17 7.62
CA ALA A 19 5.03 -6.58 7.46
C ALA A 19 5.75 -6.88 6.11
N GLY A 20 6.29 -5.85 5.43
CA GLY A 20 7.37 -5.97 4.44
C GLY A 20 8.75 -5.57 4.98
N CYS A 21 8.83 -4.96 6.17
CA CYS A 21 10.08 -4.55 6.82
C CYS A 21 10.55 -5.65 7.79
N GLY A 22 10.92 -6.80 7.22
CA GLY A 22 11.55 -7.90 7.93
C GLY A 22 12.42 -8.80 7.04
N LEU A 23 12.39 -8.62 5.72
CA LEU A 23 13.41 -9.19 4.86
C LEU A 23 14.28 -8.07 4.31
N LEU A 24 15.59 -8.20 4.55
CA LEU A 24 16.69 -7.36 4.10
C LEU A 24 17.03 -6.21 5.05
N ASP A 25 17.51 -6.56 6.25
CA ASP A 25 18.56 -5.76 6.87
C ASP A 25 19.74 -5.64 5.88
N PRO A 26 20.13 -4.44 5.44
CA PRO A 26 21.34 -4.28 4.65
C PRO A 26 22.51 -4.22 5.62
N LYS A 27 23.03 -5.40 6.01
CA LYS A 27 24.44 -5.62 6.38
C LYS A 27 24.72 -7.10 6.62
N PRO A 28 25.43 -7.79 5.71
CA PRO A 28 26.38 -8.79 6.17
C PRO A 28 27.52 -8.01 6.86
N GLU A 29 27.59 -8.09 8.17
CA GLU A 29 28.86 -7.85 8.86
C GLU A 29 29.86 -8.90 8.37
N GLY A 30 30.97 -8.44 7.80
CA GLY A 30 32.20 -9.22 7.65
C GLY A 30 32.13 -10.36 6.64
N GLY A 31 32.40 -10.05 5.38
CA GLY A 31 32.82 -11.03 4.39
C GLY A 31 33.70 -10.37 3.34
N GLU A 32 35.01 -10.39 3.54
CA GLU A 32 35.97 -10.11 2.47
C GLU A 32 35.70 -11.08 1.31
N GLY A 33 35.27 -10.56 0.16
CA GLY A 33 35.10 -11.39 -1.02
C GLY A 33 34.44 -10.70 -2.21
N GLY A 34 35.27 -10.27 -3.16
CA GLY A 34 34.98 -10.41 -4.59
C GLY A 34 33.96 -9.44 -5.21
N GLY A 35 34.46 -8.52 -6.04
CA GLY A 35 33.63 -7.79 -6.99
C GLY A 35 32.96 -8.72 -8.00
N GLY A 36 31.67 -8.47 -8.26
CA GLY A 36 30.91 -9.09 -9.35
C GLY A 36 29.40 -8.86 -9.24
N GLY A 37 28.78 -8.38 -10.31
CA GLY A 37 27.40 -8.74 -10.67
C GLY A 37 26.23 -7.92 -10.10
N GLY A 38 25.91 -6.78 -10.72
CA GLY A 38 24.61 -6.12 -10.52
C GLY A 38 23.40 -6.96 -11.02
N SER A 39 23.64 -8.00 -11.82
CA SER A 39 22.63 -8.97 -12.26
C SER A 39 22.18 -9.92 -11.15
N ASP A 40 23.10 -10.38 -10.32
CA ASP A 40 22.88 -11.52 -9.42
C ASP A 40 22.04 -11.09 -8.21
N MET A 41 22.27 -9.87 -7.71
CA MET A 41 21.45 -9.30 -6.65
C MET A 41 20.02 -9.02 -7.14
N SER A 42 19.86 -8.48 -8.36
CA SER A 42 18.55 -8.17 -8.92
C SER A 42 17.65 -9.41 -9.05
N GLU A 43 18.21 -10.51 -9.56
CA GLU A 43 17.48 -11.76 -9.71
C GLU A 43 17.20 -12.44 -8.38
N THR A 44 18.15 -12.39 -7.44
CA THR A 44 17.94 -12.91 -6.08
C THR A 44 16.80 -12.19 -5.37
N MET A 45 16.74 -10.86 -5.46
CA MET A 45 15.65 -10.08 -4.86
C MET A 45 14.30 -10.38 -5.53
N LEU A 46 14.27 -10.49 -6.86
CA LEU A 46 13.07 -10.86 -7.59
C LEU A 46 12.57 -12.26 -7.19
N ASN A 47 13.46 -13.24 -7.07
CA ASN A 47 13.09 -14.61 -6.65
C ASN A 47 12.53 -14.63 -5.23
N SER A 48 13.17 -13.92 -4.29
CA SER A 48 12.65 -13.76 -2.93
C SER A 48 11.24 -13.12 -2.94
N ALA A 49 11.04 -12.09 -3.76
CA ALA A 49 9.75 -11.40 -3.83
C ALA A 49 8.64 -12.25 -4.46
N LYS A 50 8.96 -13.11 -5.45
CA LYS A 50 8.00 -14.03 -6.10
C LYS A 50 7.38 -15.01 -5.11
N ASP A 51 8.21 -15.56 -4.23
CA ASP A 51 7.80 -16.65 -3.34
C ASP A 51 7.05 -16.18 -2.09
N GLN A 52 7.12 -14.88 -1.78
CA GLN A 52 6.41 -14.31 -0.64
C GLN A 52 5.00 -13.87 -1.04
N PRO A 53 3.93 -14.24 -0.32
CA PRO A 53 2.62 -13.67 -0.57
C PRO A 53 2.60 -12.14 -0.41
N THR A 54 1.80 -11.42 -1.20
CA THR A 54 1.62 -9.96 -1.09
C THR A 54 0.28 -9.57 -0.47
N MET A 55 0.12 -8.30 -0.12
CA MET A 55 -1.09 -7.77 0.52
C MET A 55 -2.35 -7.98 -0.32
N TYR A 56 -3.45 -8.28 0.37
CA TYR A 56 -4.79 -8.46 -0.21
C TYR A 56 -5.56 -7.13 -0.34
N PHE A 57 -4.95 -6.01 0.05
CA PHE A 57 -5.56 -4.70 -0.13
C PHE A 57 -4.53 -3.64 -0.55
N VAL A 58 -5.02 -2.64 -1.28
CA VAL A 58 -4.30 -1.40 -1.61
C VAL A 58 -5.21 -0.22 -1.33
N ALA A 59 -4.75 0.74 -0.53
CA ALA A 59 -5.46 1.99 -0.29
C ALA A 59 -5.38 2.89 -1.54
N LEU A 60 -6.51 3.12 -2.20
CA LEU A 60 -6.59 3.96 -3.40
C LEU A 60 -6.85 5.42 -3.03
N PRO A 61 -6.31 6.39 -3.80
CA PRO A 61 -6.71 7.79 -3.67
C PRO A 61 -8.20 7.98 -3.99
N PRO A 62 -8.83 9.05 -3.48
CA PRO A 62 -10.20 9.38 -3.85
C PRO A 62 -10.35 9.53 -5.38
N ASN A 63 -11.43 8.97 -5.93
CA ASN A 63 -11.71 8.96 -7.38
C ASN A 63 -10.52 8.39 -8.20
N PRO A 64 -10.12 7.14 -7.95
CA PRO A 64 -8.93 6.57 -8.57
C PRO A 64 -9.14 6.40 -10.08
N LYS A 65 -8.14 6.78 -10.88
CA LYS A 65 -8.14 6.63 -12.34
C LYS A 65 -6.74 6.37 -12.86
N VAL A 66 -6.69 5.77 -14.05
CA VAL A 66 -5.44 5.54 -14.79
C VAL A 66 -4.68 6.84 -14.98
N GLY A 67 -3.37 6.76 -14.80
CA GLY A 67 -2.45 7.89 -14.85
C GLY A 67 -2.26 8.61 -13.52
N MET A 68 -3.01 8.29 -12.45
CA MET A 68 -2.73 8.88 -11.13
C MET A 68 -1.51 8.23 -10.48
N TRP A 69 -0.74 9.03 -9.73
CA TRP A 69 0.30 8.52 -8.84
C TRP A 69 0.27 9.24 -7.49
N TRP A 70 0.78 8.56 -6.47
CA TRP A 70 1.00 9.12 -5.14
C TRP A 70 2.29 8.59 -4.53
N GLU A 71 2.90 9.36 -3.65
CA GLU A 71 4.14 9.01 -2.95
C GLU A 71 3.93 9.18 -1.45
N HIS A 72 4.27 8.14 -0.70
CA HIS A 72 4.39 8.18 0.75
C HIS A 72 5.86 8.09 1.14
N THR A 73 6.25 8.85 2.15
CA THR A 73 7.52 8.64 2.85
C THR A 73 7.22 7.97 4.18
N ALA A 74 7.79 6.79 4.43
CA ALA A 74 7.67 6.06 5.68
C ALA A 74 9.06 5.67 6.18
N SER A 75 9.39 6.02 7.42
CA SER A 75 10.71 5.75 8.04
C SER A 75 11.91 6.16 7.17
N GLY A 76 11.80 7.24 6.39
CA GLY A 76 12.84 7.73 5.47
C GLY A 76 12.84 7.08 4.09
N THR A 77 12.04 6.03 3.86
CA THR A 77 11.89 5.36 2.57
C THR A 77 10.71 5.93 1.80
N LYS A 78 10.94 6.25 0.53
CA LYS A 78 9.88 6.66 -0.40
C LYS A 78 9.24 5.45 -1.06
N MET A 79 7.92 5.43 -1.09
CA MET A 79 7.11 4.44 -1.78
C MET A 79 6.24 5.18 -2.77
N LYS A 80 6.47 4.96 -4.07
CA LYS A 80 5.68 5.57 -5.12
C LYS A 80 4.72 4.55 -5.71
N TYR A 81 3.44 4.88 -5.67
CA TYR A 81 2.36 4.11 -6.25
C TYR A 81 1.81 4.80 -7.50
N ALA A 82 1.35 4.03 -8.46
CA ALA A 82 0.85 4.51 -9.74
C ALA A 82 -0.30 3.62 -10.23
N ILE A 83 -1.39 4.20 -10.71
CA ILE A 83 -2.41 3.47 -11.46
C ILE A 83 -2.01 3.51 -12.94
N THR A 84 -1.59 2.38 -13.49
CA THR A 84 -0.90 2.32 -14.79
C THR A 84 -1.79 1.79 -15.92
N ALA A 85 -2.84 1.02 -15.58
CA ALA A 85 -3.81 0.50 -16.53
C ALA A 85 -5.17 0.23 -15.86
N ALA A 86 -6.18 -0.04 -16.68
CA ALA A 86 -7.45 -0.61 -16.26
C ALA A 86 -7.66 -1.95 -16.99
N LYS A 87 -8.25 -2.92 -16.30
CA LYS A 87 -8.55 -4.26 -16.81
C LYS A 87 -9.78 -4.80 -16.09
N ASP A 88 -10.80 -5.22 -16.84
CA ASP A 88 -12.02 -5.85 -16.31
C ASP A 88 -12.66 -5.04 -15.16
N ASP A 89 -12.85 -3.73 -15.39
CA ASP A 89 -13.34 -2.72 -14.42
C ASP A 89 -12.47 -2.52 -13.16
N LYS A 90 -11.31 -3.18 -13.10
CA LYS A 90 -10.29 -3.03 -12.04
C LYS A 90 -9.12 -2.19 -12.53
N LEU A 91 -8.28 -1.80 -11.59
CA LEU A 91 -7.11 -0.96 -11.80
C LEU A 91 -5.84 -1.75 -11.58
N VAL A 92 -4.86 -1.58 -12.45
CA VAL A 92 -3.49 -2.04 -12.21
C VAL A 92 -2.77 -0.97 -11.41
N VAL A 93 -2.43 -1.27 -10.16
CA VAL A 93 -1.63 -0.38 -9.30
C VAL A 93 -0.23 -0.93 -9.23
N GLU A 94 0.76 -0.13 -9.54
CA GLU A 94 2.18 -0.44 -9.42
C GLU A 94 2.80 0.32 -8.24
N GLN A 95 3.70 -0.31 -7.50
CA GLN A 95 4.55 0.30 -6.49
C GLN A 95 6.01 0.07 -6.86
N GLU A 96 6.76 1.16 -7.04
CA GLU A 96 8.20 1.09 -7.24
C GLU A 96 8.95 1.12 -5.90
N GLN A 97 9.96 0.25 -5.75
CA GLN A 97 10.84 0.19 -4.60
C GLN A 97 12.30 -0.01 -5.02
N ASP A 98 13.18 0.84 -4.51
CA ASP A 98 14.63 0.76 -4.74
C ASP A 98 15.29 -0.18 -3.72
N TYR A 99 16.01 -1.17 -4.23
CA TYR A 99 16.83 -2.11 -3.47
C TYR A 99 18.28 -2.00 -3.93
N GLY A 100 18.97 -0.96 -3.47
CA GLY A 100 20.41 -0.78 -3.71
C GLY A 100 20.77 -0.59 -5.18
N GLY A 101 19.96 0.18 -5.93
CA GLY A 101 20.15 0.45 -7.36
C GLY A 101 19.32 -0.45 -8.28
N THR A 102 18.57 -1.40 -7.72
CA THR A 102 17.60 -2.21 -8.45
C THR A 102 16.18 -1.77 -8.13
N MET A 103 15.43 -1.37 -9.16
CA MET A 103 14.02 -1.01 -9.01
C MET A 103 13.14 -2.24 -9.18
N LEU A 104 12.63 -2.78 -8.07
CA LEU A 104 11.54 -3.74 -8.10
C LEU A 104 10.21 -2.99 -8.23
N VAL A 105 9.29 -3.58 -9.00
CA VAL A 105 7.94 -3.08 -9.17
C VAL A 105 6.98 -4.17 -8.72
N ASN A 106 6.26 -3.91 -7.64
CA ASN A 106 5.10 -4.70 -7.26
C ASN A 106 3.89 -4.18 -8.04
N ALA A 107 2.99 -5.06 -8.45
CA ALA A 107 1.77 -4.67 -9.12
C ALA A 107 0.58 -5.47 -8.59
N TRP A 108 -0.60 -4.84 -8.55
CA TRP A 108 -1.84 -5.45 -8.09
C TRP A 108 -2.98 -5.12 -9.03
N LEU A 109 -3.87 -6.10 -9.24
CA LEU A 109 -5.18 -5.87 -9.84
C LEU A 109 -6.16 -5.53 -8.71
N VAL A 110 -6.56 -4.27 -8.65
CA VAL A 110 -7.30 -3.66 -7.55
C VAL A 110 -8.70 -3.29 -7.99
N ASP A 111 -9.72 -3.79 -7.29
CA ASP A 111 -11.12 -3.42 -7.50
C ASP A 111 -11.44 -2.10 -6.77
N PRO A 112 -11.66 -0.99 -7.49
CA PRO A 112 -11.94 0.30 -6.87
C PRO A 112 -13.37 0.40 -6.30
N SER A 113 -14.25 -0.57 -6.58
CA SER A 113 -15.66 -0.55 -6.14
C SER A 113 -15.85 -1.09 -4.72
N VAL A 114 -14.84 -1.76 -4.16
CA VAL A 114 -14.89 -2.31 -2.80
C VAL A 114 -14.81 -1.18 -1.77
N ASP A 115 -15.85 -1.06 -0.95
CA ASP A 115 -15.82 -0.18 0.22
C ASP A 115 -14.97 -0.81 1.33
N MET A 116 -13.72 -0.37 1.40
CA MET A 116 -12.77 -0.84 2.41
C MET A 116 -13.15 -0.43 3.85
N MET A 117 -14.04 0.56 4.01
CA MET A 117 -14.52 1.05 5.31
C MET A 117 -15.82 0.39 5.76
N ALA A 118 -16.43 -0.47 4.94
CA ALA A 118 -17.67 -1.13 5.27
C ALA A 118 -17.53 -2.01 6.53
N GLU A 119 -18.57 -2.04 7.36
CA GLU A 119 -18.61 -2.90 8.53
C GLU A 119 -18.57 -4.38 8.13
N VAL A 120 -17.63 -5.13 8.70
CA VAL A 120 -17.46 -6.57 8.47
C VAL A 120 -18.08 -7.32 9.64
N LYS A 121 -18.91 -8.33 9.37
CA LYS A 121 -19.50 -9.14 10.44
C LYS A 121 -18.54 -10.23 10.89
N GLU A 122 -18.68 -10.64 12.13
CA GLU A 122 -17.92 -11.77 12.65
C GLU A 122 -18.17 -13.03 11.81
N GLY A 123 -17.09 -13.73 11.45
CA GLY A 123 -17.14 -14.90 10.55
C GLY A 123 -17.07 -14.56 9.06
N GLU A 124 -17.16 -13.29 8.67
CA GLU A 124 -16.93 -12.85 7.28
C GLU A 124 -15.45 -12.54 7.04
N LYS A 125 -15.02 -12.65 5.78
CA LYS A 125 -13.69 -12.17 5.38
C LYS A 125 -13.63 -10.64 5.52
N VAL A 126 -12.50 -10.11 5.95
CA VAL A 126 -12.27 -8.66 5.94
C VAL A 126 -12.38 -8.11 4.51
N ASN A 127 -12.75 -6.84 4.39
CA ASN A 127 -12.76 -6.16 3.10
C ASN A 127 -11.38 -6.23 2.46
N HIS A 128 -11.34 -6.59 1.19
CA HIS A 128 -10.14 -6.77 0.39
C HIS A 128 -10.45 -6.38 -1.04
N ASN A 129 -9.50 -5.73 -1.71
CA ASN A 129 -9.70 -5.23 -3.07
C ASN A 129 -8.66 -5.73 -4.06
N VAL A 130 -7.69 -6.55 -3.63
CA VAL A 130 -6.69 -7.16 -4.53
C VAL A 130 -7.14 -8.56 -4.91
N SER A 131 -7.25 -8.82 -6.22
CA SER A 131 -7.57 -10.16 -6.73
C SER A 131 -6.38 -10.89 -7.36
N MET A 132 -5.38 -10.14 -7.85
CA MET A 132 -4.17 -10.68 -8.46
C MET A 132 -2.99 -9.76 -8.16
N ALA A 133 -1.78 -10.31 -8.22
CA ALA A 133 -0.57 -9.53 -8.06
C ALA A 133 0.57 -10.05 -8.91
N TRP A 134 1.52 -9.16 -9.19
CA TRP A 134 2.74 -9.46 -9.92
C TRP A 134 3.93 -8.75 -9.28
N VAL A 135 5.12 -9.23 -9.60
CA VAL A 135 6.38 -8.56 -9.27
C VAL A 135 7.35 -8.69 -10.43
N GLY A 136 8.11 -7.63 -10.69
CA GLY A 136 9.13 -7.63 -11.72
C GLY A 136 10.22 -6.61 -11.46
N ILE A 137 11.29 -6.67 -12.25
CA ILE A 137 12.29 -5.61 -12.31
C ILE A 137 11.78 -4.57 -13.31
N LYS A 138 11.92 -3.28 -13.00
CA LYS A 138 11.50 -2.19 -13.89
C LYS A 138 12.05 -2.37 -15.31
N GLY A 139 11.17 -2.26 -16.30
CA GLY A 139 11.47 -2.46 -17.72
C GLY A 139 11.59 -3.91 -18.20
N LYS A 140 11.41 -4.89 -17.30
CA LYS A 140 11.36 -6.32 -17.60
C LYS A 140 9.92 -6.87 -17.45
N GLU A 141 9.75 -8.13 -17.83
CA GLU A 141 8.51 -8.87 -17.67
C GLU A 141 8.14 -9.02 -16.19
N ALA A 142 6.84 -8.97 -15.93
CA ALA A 142 6.27 -9.21 -14.62
C ALA A 142 6.01 -10.70 -14.41
N HIS A 143 6.13 -11.17 -13.17
CA HIS A 143 5.80 -12.54 -12.79
C HIS A 143 4.66 -12.52 -11.79
N GLU A 144 3.70 -13.43 -11.96
CA GLU A 144 2.59 -13.57 -11.02
C GLU A 144 3.10 -13.93 -9.62
N ARG A 145 2.46 -13.34 -8.61
CA ARG A 145 2.79 -13.49 -7.19
C ARG A 145 1.53 -13.82 -6.41
N LYS A 146 1.64 -14.74 -5.45
CA LYS A 146 0.49 -15.12 -4.60
C LYS A 146 0.01 -13.91 -3.80
N VAL A 147 -1.31 -13.70 -3.74
CA VAL A 147 -1.96 -12.77 -2.80
C VAL A 147 -2.20 -13.50 -1.48
N MET A 148 -1.95 -12.84 -0.34
CA MET A 148 -2.22 -13.38 0.99
C MET A 148 -3.67 -13.83 1.13
N ASP A 149 -3.88 -14.91 1.87
CA ASP A 149 -5.21 -15.38 2.22
C ASP A 149 -5.93 -14.34 3.07
N VAL A 150 -7.14 -13.97 2.69
CA VAL A 150 -7.91 -12.92 3.38
C VAL A 150 -8.38 -13.44 4.74
N PRO A 151 -8.03 -12.77 5.85
CA PRO A 151 -8.40 -13.23 7.18
C PRO A 151 -9.91 -13.11 7.39
N VAL A 152 -10.44 -14.03 8.18
CA VAL A 152 -11.82 -13.98 8.68
C VAL A 152 -11.84 -13.08 9.90
N TYR A 153 -12.72 -12.08 9.89
CA TYR A 153 -12.91 -11.19 11.02
C TYR A 153 -13.42 -11.97 12.23
N LYS A 154 -12.66 -11.89 13.31
CA LYS A 154 -13.04 -12.35 14.64
C LYS A 154 -13.07 -11.14 15.55
N LYS A 155 -14.19 -10.96 16.25
CA LYS A 155 -14.26 -9.92 17.26
C LYS A 155 -13.27 -10.28 18.37
N ALA A 156 -12.40 -9.34 18.73
CA ALA A 156 -11.51 -9.56 19.86
C ALA A 156 -12.35 -9.82 21.12
N GLU A 157 -12.05 -10.90 21.85
CA GLU A 157 -12.57 -11.07 23.20
C GLU A 157 -11.94 -9.97 24.07
N THR A 158 -12.70 -8.92 24.34
CA THR A 158 -12.21 -7.80 25.14
C THR A 158 -11.93 -8.28 26.56
N THR A 159 -10.67 -8.46 26.92
CA THR A 159 -10.20 -8.56 28.31
C THR A 159 -10.29 -7.19 28.99
N GLY A 160 -11.47 -6.56 29.02
CA GLY A 160 -11.76 -5.35 29.81
C GLY A 160 -10.97 -4.06 29.52
N GLU A 161 -9.86 -4.09 28.79
CA GLU A 161 -9.11 -2.89 28.41
C GLU A 161 -9.77 -2.25 27.19
N GLN A 162 -10.63 -1.29 27.51
CA GLN A 162 -11.17 -0.35 26.55
C GLN A 162 -9.99 0.51 26.06
N VAL A 163 -9.59 0.36 24.81
CA VAL A 163 -8.62 1.27 24.20
C VAL A 163 -9.35 2.59 23.96
N ASP A 164 -9.13 3.54 24.86
CA ASP A 164 -9.62 4.90 24.69
C ASP A 164 -8.96 5.51 23.45
N TYR A 165 -9.80 5.89 22.50
CA TYR A 165 -9.38 6.64 21.33
C TYR A 165 -10.25 7.88 21.18
N THR A 166 -9.69 8.90 20.55
CA THR A 166 -10.41 10.10 20.13
C THR A 166 -10.36 10.19 18.62
N GLU A 167 -11.37 10.82 18.03
CA GLU A 167 -11.47 10.99 16.59
C GLU A 167 -12.01 12.37 16.28
N GLY A 168 -11.73 12.85 15.07
CA GLY A 168 -12.21 14.14 14.60
C GLY A 168 -11.98 14.32 13.12
N ASP A 169 -12.48 15.44 12.61
CA ASP A 169 -12.29 15.85 11.22
C ASP A 169 -11.52 17.17 11.20
N GLU A 170 -10.62 17.32 10.24
CA GLU A 170 -9.93 18.58 9.99
C GLU A 170 -9.44 18.72 8.55
N SER A 171 -9.04 19.93 8.17
CA SER A 171 -8.41 20.16 6.87
C SER A 171 -6.89 20.09 6.99
N VAL A 172 -6.26 19.23 6.19
CA VAL A 172 -4.81 19.02 6.21
C VAL A 172 -4.21 19.38 4.85
N LYS A 173 -3.11 20.15 4.85
CA LYS A 173 -2.37 20.49 3.62
C LYS A 173 -1.15 19.60 3.48
N LEU A 174 -1.17 18.67 2.53
CA LEU A 174 -0.10 17.71 2.25
C LEU A 174 0.04 17.48 0.75
N ALA A 175 1.27 17.19 0.30
CA ALA A 175 1.59 16.94 -1.11
C ALA A 175 1.06 18.04 -2.07
N GLY A 176 1.12 19.30 -1.65
CA GLY A 176 0.65 20.44 -2.45
C GLY A 176 -0.87 20.58 -2.59
N LYS A 177 -1.66 19.75 -1.89
CA LYS A 177 -3.13 19.79 -1.89
C LYS A 177 -3.70 19.95 -0.49
N THR A 178 -4.93 20.42 -0.42
CA THR A 178 -5.74 20.42 0.81
C THR A 178 -6.66 19.21 0.78
N TRP A 179 -6.71 18.48 1.89
CA TRP A 179 -7.49 17.28 2.08
C TRP A 179 -8.51 17.50 3.20
N ASP A 180 -9.73 16.99 3.01
CA ASP A 180 -10.68 16.80 4.10
C ASP A 180 -10.33 15.48 4.79
N ALA A 181 -9.82 15.56 6.02
CA ALA A 181 -9.23 14.43 6.72
C ALA A 181 -10.09 14.03 7.92
N HIS A 182 -10.25 12.72 8.09
CA HIS A 182 -10.66 12.13 9.36
C HIS A 182 -9.41 11.62 10.08
N TRP A 183 -9.29 11.91 11.37
CA TRP A 183 -8.20 11.41 12.18
C TRP A 183 -8.68 10.60 13.37
N THR A 184 -7.89 9.61 13.74
CA THR A 184 -8.06 8.79 14.94
C THR A 184 -6.77 8.83 15.76
N GLU A 185 -6.90 9.00 17.07
CA GLU A 185 -5.80 9.12 18.02
C GLU A 185 -6.01 8.13 19.18
N SER A 186 -5.02 7.28 19.43
CA SER A 186 -5.06 6.24 20.45
C SER A 186 -3.66 6.09 21.06
N GLY A 187 -3.54 6.32 22.37
CA GLY A 187 -2.25 6.32 23.06
C GLY A 187 -1.27 7.30 22.41
N GLU A 188 -0.12 6.80 21.98
CA GLU A 188 0.95 7.60 21.35
C GLU A 188 0.82 7.70 19.81
N SER A 189 -0.30 7.23 19.26
CA SER A 189 -0.51 7.10 17.82
C SER A 189 -1.61 8.04 17.34
N LYS A 190 -1.38 8.71 16.21
CA LYS A 190 -2.40 9.51 15.52
C LYS A 190 -2.31 9.34 14.02
N THR A 191 -3.42 9.03 13.37
CA THR A 191 -3.46 8.74 11.94
C THR A 191 -4.53 9.58 11.26
N TRP A 192 -4.20 10.12 10.09
CA TRP A 192 -5.06 10.91 9.23
C TRP A 192 -5.31 10.16 7.93
N MET A 193 -6.58 10.07 7.55
CA MET A 193 -7.03 9.51 6.28
C MET A 193 -7.94 10.52 5.58
N VAL A 194 -8.05 10.45 4.25
CA VAL A 194 -9.09 11.23 3.57
C VAL A 194 -10.45 10.74 4.03
N LYS A 195 -11.30 11.68 4.44
CA LYS A 195 -12.61 11.40 5.01
C LYS A 195 -13.42 10.49 4.09
N GLY A 196 -14.00 9.44 4.68
CA GLY A 196 -14.79 8.44 3.96
C GLY A 196 -13.99 7.45 3.11
N THR A 197 -12.66 7.39 3.27
CA THR A 197 -11.78 6.46 2.54
C THR A 197 -10.71 5.87 3.45
N MET A 198 -10.03 4.82 2.97
CA MET A 198 -8.79 4.29 3.58
C MET A 198 -7.52 5.01 3.07
N PHE A 199 -7.64 6.09 2.28
CA PHE A 199 -6.49 6.75 1.71
C PHE A 199 -5.72 7.53 2.78
N LEU A 200 -4.55 7.02 3.13
CA LEU A 200 -3.74 7.54 4.21
C LEU A 200 -2.99 8.82 3.82
N LEU A 201 -3.10 9.81 4.69
CA LEU A 201 -2.44 11.10 4.53
C LEU A 201 -1.18 11.20 5.40
N LYS A 202 -1.30 10.80 6.67
CA LYS A 202 -0.25 10.94 7.66
C LYS A 202 -0.45 9.97 8.81
N SER A 203 0.63 9.49 9.38
CA SER A 203 0.61 8.78 10.66
C SER A 203 1.76 9.26 11.54
N MET A 204 1.46 9.41 12.82
CA MET A 204 2.42 9.72 13.87
C MET A 204 2.44 8.61 14.90
N TYR A 205 3.62 8.35 15.44
CA TYR A 205 3.85 7.45 16.57
C TYR A 205 4.90 8.08 17.47
N GLN A 206 4.64 8.17 18.78
CA GLN A 206 5.57 8.78 19.75
C GLN A 206 6.01 10.20 19.36
N GLY A 207 5.08 11.00 18.85
CA GLY A 207 5.34 12.38 18.39
C GLY A 207 6.20 12.48 17.12
N LYS A 208 6.55 11.37 16.48
CA LYS A 208 7.32 11.33 15.22
C LYS A 208 6.44 10.91 14.07
N VAL A 209 6.68 11.49 12.89
CA VAL A 209 6.02 11.06 11.66
C VAL A 209 6.54 9.68 11.29
N SER A 210 5.66 8.67 11.30
CA SER A 210 5.97 7.32 10.84
C SER A 210 5.69 7.15 9.35
N MET A 211 4.68 7.86 8.83
CA MET A 211 4.37 7.93 7.41
C MET A 211 3.71 9.27 7.05
N GLU A 212 4.00 9.81 5.88
CA GLU A 212 3.35 11.01 5.33
C GLU A 212 3.22 10.94 3.82
N LEU A 213 2.09 11.42 3.29
CA LEU A 213 1.87 11.64 1.87
C LEU A 213 2.70 12.84 1.41
N THR A 214 3.72 12.58 0.58
CA THR A 214 4.68 13.59 0.13
C THR A 214 4.47 14.03 -1.30
N GLY A 215 3.75 13.25 -2.12
CA GLY A 215 3.48 13.61 -3.51
C GLY A 215 2.18 13.02 -4.03
N VAL A 216 1.52 13.77 -4.93
CA VAL A 216 0.39 13.28 -5.73
C VAL A 216 0.41 13.96 -7.09
N GLY A 217 0.04 13.24 -8.14
CA GLY A 217 0.01 13.79 -9.48
C GLY A 217 -0.77 12.94 -10.46
N GLY A 218 -0.71 13.34 -11.73
CA GLY A 218 -1.28 12.62 -12.85
C GLY A 218 -0.31 12.68 -14.02
N ASP A 219 -0.23 11.59 -14.82
CA ASP A 219 0.78 11.24 -15.83
C ASP A 219 1.56 9.94 -15.55
N ALA A 220 1.10 9.13 -14.60
CA ALA A 220 1.74 7.87 -14.25
C ALA A 220 1.83 6.92 -15.45
N LYS A 221 2.95 6.20 -15.53
CA LYS A 221 3.23 5.21 -16.58
C LYS A 221 3.64 3.89 -15.95
N SER A 222 3.38 2.80 -16.66
CA SER A 222 3.84 1.46 -16.29
C SER A 222 5.37 1.42 -16.18
N GLY A 223 5.85 0.92 -15.05
CA GLY A 223 7.24 0.50 -14.86
C GLY A 223 7.50 -0.93 -15.33
N LEU A 224 6.46 -1.77 -15.44
CA LEU A 224 6.55 -3.15 -15.93
C LEU A 224 6.25 -3.26 -17.44
N LYS A 225 6.74 -4.33 -18.05
CA LYS A 225 6.28 -4.77 -19.36
C LYS A 225 5.16 -5.80 -19.16
N TRP A 226 3.98 -5.48 -19.67
CA TRP A 226 2.82 -6.35 -19.66
C TRP A 226 2.71 -7.06 -21.02
N ASP A 227 2.56 -8.39 -21.01
CA ASP A 227 2.28 -9.15 -22.23
C ASP A 227 0.86 -8.83 -22.72
N GLY A 228 0.79 -8.23 -23.92
CA GLY A 228 -0.43 -7.62 -24.44
C GLY A 228 -0.28 -6.10 -24.41
N GLY A 229 0.40 -5.58 -25.43
CA GLY A 229 0.62 -4.16 -25.61
C GLY A 229 -0.68 -3.37 -25.42
N GLY A 230 -0.60 -2.32 -24.61
CA GLY A 230 -1.61 -1.28 -24.65
C GLY A 230 -1.70 -0.78 -26.07
N GLU A 231 -2.76 -1.16 -26.79
CA GLU A 231 -3.18 -0.39 -27.94
C GLU A 231 -3.48 1.01 -27.43
N GLU A 232 -2.57 1.92 -27.72
CA GLU A 232 -2.91 3.32 -27.91
C GLU A 232 -4.09 3.34 -28.88
N LYS A 233 -5.31 3.56 -28.37
CA LYS A 233 -6.39 4.06 -29.21
C LYS A 233 -5.93 5.43 -29.70
N LYS A 234 -5.30 5.46 -30.88
CA LYS A 234 -5.19 6.66 -31.70
C LYS A 234 -6.62 7.10 -32.01
N GLU A 235 -7.01 8.25 -31.47
CA GLU A 235 -8.12 9.01 -32.01
C GLU A 235 -7.82 9.30 -33.49
N GLU A 236 -8.59 8.70 -34.39
CA GLU A 236 -8.65 9.15 -35.78
C GLU A 236 -9.35 10.51 -35.83
N LYS A 237 -8.74 11.40 -36.63
CA LYS A 237 -9.16 12.78 -36.88
C LYS A 237 -10.50 12.90 -37.59
#